data_AF-A0A1B6H128-F1
#
_entry.id   AF-A0A1B6H128-F1
#
_cell.length_a   1.000
_cell.length_b   1.000
_cell.length_c   1.000
_cell.angle_alpha   90.00
_cell.angle_beta   90.00
_cell.angle_gamma   90.00
#
_symmetry.space_group_name_H-M   'P 1'
#
loop_
_entity.id
_entity.type
_entity.pdbx_description
1 polymer ?
#
loop_
_entity_poly.entity_id
_entity_poly.type
_entity_poly.pdbx_seq_one_letter_code
_entity_poly.pdbx_strand_id
1 'polypeptide(L)'
;LQFLKSASADDIVAGTHKLCTSKKRKKIPDCIFTPSVEVSGVESSLPDIPDNLMKRGQFTQVPVILGCSVREGTVATMFDGISDETFEFINNNPGVLVPSFLGLKKGSVENKEAENEIWTYY
;
A
#
# COMPACT_ATOMS: atom_id res chain seq x y z
N LEU A 1 -3.91 -4.04 25.91
CA LEU A 1 -4.99 -3.14 25.46
C LEU A 1 -5.39 -2.10 26.51
N GLN A 2 -5.51 -2.45 27.80
CA GLN A 2 -5.98 -1.50 28.83
C GLN A 2 -5.16 -0.20 28.89
N PHE A 3 -3.83 -0.28 28.78
CA PHE A 3 -2.97 0.90 28.69
C PHE A 3 -3.35 1.84 27.52
N LEU A 4 -3.57 1.27 26.31
CA LEU A 4 -3.98 2.06 25.14
C LEU A 4 -5.39 2.62 25.31
N LYS A 5 -6.29 1.91 25.99
CA LYS A 5 -7.65 2.39 26.31
C LYS A 5 -7.65 3.55 27.32
N SER A 6 -6.62 3.64 28.17
CA SER A 6 -6.46 4.76 29.11
C SER A 6 -5.68 5.94 28.54
N ALA A 7 -5.04 5.79 27.36
CA ALA A 7 -4.31 6.87 26.72
C ALA A 7 -5.27 7.87 26.07
N SER A 8 -4.84 9.13 25.95
CA SER A 8 -5.60 10.13 25.19
C SER A 8 -5.56 9.80 23.68
N ALA A 9 -6.55 10.27 22.94
CA ALA A 9 -6.55 10.13 21.48
C ALA A 9 -5.31 10.80 20.86
N ASP A 10 -4.92 11.96 21.39
CA ASP A 10 -3.75 12.71 20.92
C ASP A 10 -2.45 11.91 21.11
N ASP A 11 -2.28 11.24 22.25
CA ASP A 11 -1.11 10.40 22.50
C ASP A 11 -1.06 9.20 21.55
N ILE A 12 -2.22 8.60 21.23
CA ILE A 12 -2.31 7.49 20.29
C ILE A 12 -1.91 7.95 18.89
N VAL A 13 -2.43 9.08 18.42
CA VAL A 13 -2.10 9.64 17.11
C VAL A 13 -0.63 10.03 17.03
N ALA A 14 -0.11 10.72 18.05
CA ALA A 14 1.30 11.11 18.11
C ALA A 14 2.23 9.88 18.15
N GLY A 15 1.87 8.85 18.93
CA GLY A 15 2.58 7.57 18.97
C GLY A 15 2.58 6.86 17.62
N THR A 16 1.45 6.86 16.92
CA THR A 16 1.32 6.29 15.57
C THR A 16 2.25 6.99 14.59
N HIS A 17 2.24 8.33 14.56
CA HIS A 17 3.12 9.12 13.70
C HIS A 17 4.60 8.82 13.96
N LYS A 18 5.02 8.73 15.23
CA LYS A 18 6.40 8.36 15.61
C LYS A 18 6.78 6.96 15.12
N LEU A 19 5.85 6.01 15.14
CA LEU A 19 6.10 4.66 14.62
C LEU A 19 6.22 4.67 13.09
N CYS A 20 5.38 5.44 12.38
CA CYS A 20 5.40 5.55 10.91
C CYS A 20 6.72 6.13 10.41
N THR A 21 7.24 7.13 11.11
CA THR A 21 8.46 7.87 10.75
C THR A 21 9.74 7.25 11.28
N SER A 22 9.66 6.10 11.97
CA SER A 22 10.83 5.46 12.55
C SER A 22 11.75 4.89 11.45
N LYS A 23 13.06 5.21 11.53
CA LYS A 23 14.11 4.83 10.55
C LYS A 23 14.26 3.32 10.28
N LYS A 24 13.53 2.45 11.00
CA LYS A 24 13.54 0.99 10.84
C LYS A 24 12.57 0.49 9.77
N ARG A 25 11.67 1.32 9.22
CA ARG A 25 10.72 0.94 8.16
C ARG A 25 11.13 1.51 6.80
N LYS A 26 11.04 0.67 5.77
CA LYS A 26 11.54 0.94 4.41
C LYS A 26 10.61 1.89 3.65
N LYS A 27 11.20 2.91 3.01
CA LYS A 27 11.03 3.50 1.64
C LYS A 27 9.65 3.56 0.92
N ILE A 28 8.55 3.07 1.48
CA ILE A 28 7.18 3.16 0.94
C ILE A 28 6.28 3.64 2.08
N PRO A 29 5.29 4.53 1.85
CA PRO A 29 4.34 4.90 2.89
C PRO A 29 3.64 3.64 3.42
N ASP A 30 3.91 3.30 4.68
CA ASP A 30 3.37 2.12 5.34
C ASP A 30 2.37 2.57 6.42
N CYS A 31 1.10 2.19 6.26
CA CYS A 31 0.05 2.48 7.23
C CYS A 31 0.05 1.42 8.33
N ILE A 32 0.40 1.83 9.56
CA ILE A 32 0.51 0.91 10.71
C ILE A 32 -0.84 0.29 11.08
N PHE A 33 -1.87 1.12 11.03
CA PHE A 33 -3.25 0.70 11.20
C PHE A 33 -3.88 0.70 9.82
N THR A 34 -4.15 -0.50 9.32
CA THR A 34 -4.66 -0.77 7.98
C THR A 34 -5.87 -1.70 8.07
N PRO A 35 -6.83 -1.63 7.13
CA PRO A 35 -7.86 -2.65 7.02
C PRO A 35 -7.24 -4.05 7.05
N SER A 36 -7.74 -4.91 7.94
CA SER A 36 -7.16 -6.23 8.21
C SER A 36 -8.29 -7.23 8.38
N VAL A 37 -8.03 -8.50 8.02
CA VAL A 37 -9.01 -9.59 8.23
C VAL A 37 -9.32 -9.69 9.71
N GLU A 38 -10.60 -9.62 10.05
CA GLU A 38 -11.03 -9.66 11.44
C GLU A 38 -11.08 -11.11 11.92
N VAL A 39 -10.37 -11.39 13.00
CA VAL A 39 -10.25 -12.75 13.57
C VAL A 39 -11.27 -13.04 14.67
N SER A 40 -12.03 -12.01 15.09
CA SER A 40 -12.97 -12.07 16.21
C SER A 40 -14.10 -11.07 16.00
N GLY A 41 -15.35 -11.49 16.21
CA GLY A 41 -16.54 -10.65 16.08
C GLY A 41 -17.77 -11.49 15.74
N VAL A 42 -18.97 -11.02 16.10
CA VAL A 42 -20.23 -11.70 15.73
C VAL A 42 -20.59 -11.41 14.26
N GLU A 43 -20.30 -10.19 13.81
CA GLU A 43 -20.41 -9.76 12.42
C GLU A 43 -19.10 -9.11 12.02
N SER A 44 -18.50 -9.61 10.93
CA SER A 44 -17.23 -9.10 10.42
C SER A 44 -17.43 -8.28 9.15
N SER A 45 -16.85 -7.08 9.11
CA SER A 45 -16.89 -6.24 7.91
C SER A 45 -15.86 -6.68 6.86
N LEU A 46 -14.74 -7.27 7.30
CA LEU A 46 -13.73 -7.86 6.43
C LEU A 46 -13.36 -9.30 6.88
N PRO A 47 -14.19 -10.30 6.55
CA PRO A 47 -14.03 -11.68 7.05
C PRO A 47 -12.94 -12.49 6.33
N ASP A 48 -12.42 -11.99 5.21
CA ASP A 48 -11.37 -12.63 4.40
C ASP A 48 -10.59 -11.55 3.64
N ILE A 49 -9.50 -11.92 2.97
CA ILE A 49 -8.73 -10.99 2.16
C ILE A 49 -9.57 -10.51 0.95
N PRO A 50 -9.41 -9.24 0.53
CA PRO A 50 -10.18 -8.68 -0.58
C PRO A 50 -10.16 -9.52 -1.86
N ASP A 51 -9.00 -10.10 -2.23
CA ASP A 51 -8.86 -10.95 -3.41
C ASP A 51 -9.82 -12.17 -3.39
N ASN A 52 -9.96 -12.84 -2.25
CA ASN A 52 -10.89 -13.96 -2.07
C ASN A 52 -12.35 -13.50 -2.15
N LEU A 53 -12.69 -12.39 -1.51
CA LEU A 53 -14.04 -11.83 -1.50
C LEU A 53 -14.48 -11.45 -2.92
N MET A 54 -13.60 -10.81 -3.68
CA MET A 54 -13.84 -10.43 -5.07
C MET A 54 -14.02 -11.66 -5.97
N LYS A 55 -13.16 -12.67 -5.85
CA LYS A 55 -13.29 -13.92 -6.62
C LYS A 55 -14.58 -14.69 -6.34
N ARG A 56 -15.08 -14.63 -5.10
CA ARG A 56 -16.36 -15.25 -4.71
C ARG A 56 -17.59 -14.42 -5.09
N GLY A 57 -17.42 -13.21 -5.62
CA GLY A 57 -18.54 -12.31 -5.90
C GLY A 57 -19.22 -11.76 -4.64
N GLN A 58 -18.55 -11.79 -3.48
CA GLN A 58 -19.07 -11.31 -2.19
C GLN A 58 -18.94 -9.80 -2.05
N PHE A 59 -19.50 -9.09 -3.03
CA PHE A 59 -19.60 -7.65 -3.07
C PHE A 59 -20.92 -7.26 -3.73
N THR A 60 -21.39 -6.05 -3.46
CA THR A 60 -22.62 -5.54 -4.04
C THR A 60 -22.52 -5.45 -5.56
N GLN A 61 -23.39 -6.16 -6.27
CA GLN A 61 -23.42 -6.19 -7.73
C GLN A 61 -24.24 -5.01 -8.27
N VAL A 62 -23.56 -3.87 -8.45
CA VAL A 62 -24.14 -2.65 -9.04
C VAL A 62 -23.23 -2.14 -10.16
N PRO A 63 -23.73 -1.34 -11.11
CA PRO A 63 -22.88 -0.69 -12.09
C PRO A 63 -21.80 0.18 -11.40
N VAL A 64 -20.53 -0.01 -11.78
CA VAL A 64 -19.39 0.74 -11.24
C VAL A 64 -18.64 1.43 -12.38
N ILE A 65 -18.24 2.69 -12.17
CA ILE A 65 -17.32 3.43 -13.03
C ILE A 65 -16.03 3.61 -12.23
N LEU A 66 -14.90 3.14 -12.77
CA LEU A 66 -13.57 3.28 -12.19
C LEU A 66 -12.68 4.14 -13.10
N GLY A 67 -11.73 4.86 -12.53
CA GLY A 67 -10.76 5.65 -13.26
C GLY A 67 -9.55 5.98 -12.39
N CYS A 68 -8.47 6.40 -13.04
CA CYS A 68 -7.23 6.85 -12.39
C CYS A 68 -6.78 8.18 -12.99
N SER A 69 -5.90 8.89 -12.30
CA SER A 69 -5.25 10.08 -12.87
C SER A 69 -3.96 9.72 -13.60
N VAL A 70 -3.55 10.55 -14.57
CA VAL A 70 -2.31 10.35 -15.33
C VAL A 70 -1.06 10.42 -14.42
N ARG A 71 -1.17 11.07 -13.25
CA ARG A 71 -0.03 11.36 -12.34
C ARG A 71 -0.36 11.16 -10.86
N GLU A 72 -0.94 10.00 -10.51
CA GLU A 72 -1.29 9.71 -9.10
C GLU A 72 -0.06 9.75 -8.17
N GLY A 73 1.09 9.30 -8.67
CA GLY A 73 2.35 9.27 -7.93
C GLY A 73 2.84 10.63 -7.40
N THR A 74 2.34 11.76 -7.94
CA THR A 74 2.66 13.10 -7.42
C THR A 74 2.22 13.27 -5.96
N VAL A 75 1.24 12.50 -5.48
CA VAL A 75 0.85 12.50 -4.07
C VAL A 75 2.05 12.16 -3.16
N ALA A 76 2.91 11.23 -3.58
CA ALA A 76 4.07 10.81 -2.79
C ALA A 76 5.08 11.96 -2.64
N THR A 77 5.22 12.83 -3.66
CA THR A 77 6.06 14.03 -3.56
C THR A 77 5.43 15.14 -2.70
N MET A 78 4.11 15.27 -2.68
CA MET A 78 3.42 16.31 -1.90
C MET A 78 3.42 16.05 -0.39
N PHE A 79 3.53 14.79 0.02
CA PHE A 79 3.49 14.38 1.43
C PHE A 79 4.86 13.89 1.93
N ASP A 80 5.96 14.38 1.34
CA ASP A 80 7.34 14.00 1.70
C ASP A 80 7.58 12.48 1.72
N GLY A 81 6.80 11.73 0.94
CA GLY A 81 6.82 10.28 0.87
C GLY A 81 8.00 9.72 0.04
N ILE A 82 8.73 10.59 -0.66
CA ILE A 82 9.92 10.24 -1.45
C ILE A 82 11.02 11.24 -1.11
N SER A 83 12.09 10.74 -0.47
CA SER A 83 13.33 11.48 -0.29
C SER A 83 14.22 11.38 -1.54
N ASP A 84 15.24 12.24 -1.65
CA ASP A 84 16.23 12.17 -2.74
C ASP A 84 16.91 10.79 -2.79
N GLU A 85 17.22 10.19 -1.63
CA GLU A 85 17.81 8.84 -1.56
C GLU A 85 16.83 7.73 -1.95
N THR A 86 15.52 8.01 -1.84
CA THR A 86 14.47 7.10 -2.32
C THR A 86 14.34 7.22 -3.83
N PHE A 87 14.40 8.45 -4.36
CA PHE A 87 14.38 8.72 -5.79
C PHE A 87 15.59 8.11 -6.51
N GLU A 88 16.80 8.34 -6.00
CA GLU A 88 18.03 7.75 -6.52
C GLU A 88 18.00 6.21 -6.47
N PHE A 89 17.44 5.65 -5.39
CA PHE A 89 17.29 4.21 -5.28
C PHE A 89 16.34 3.64 -6.34
N ILE A 90 15.20 4.29 -6.60
CA ILE A 90 14.26 3.86 -7.64
C ILE A 90 14.89 3.97 -9.02
N ASN A 91 15.58 5.08 -9.32
CA ASN A 91 16.26 5.27 -10.61
C ASN A 91 17.31 4.20 -10.89
N ASN A 92 18.03 3.74 -9.86
CA ASN A 92 19.01 2.67 -9.99
C ASN A 92 18.39 1.26 -9.91
N ASN A 93 17.11 1.13 -9.55
CA ASN A 93 16.43 -0.15 -9.38
C ASN A 93 14.98 -0.11 -9.90
N PRO A 94 14.73 0.20 -11.19
CA PRO A 94 13.38 0.41 -11.72
C PRO A 94 12.41 -0.75 -11.48
N GLY A 95 12.91 -1.99 -11.43
CA GLY A 95 12.12 -3.17 -11.09
C GLY A 95 11.40 -3.14 -9.74
N VAL A 96 11.72 -2.21 -8.83
CA VAL A 96 10.93 -1.99 -7.59
C VAL A 96 9.55 -1.38 -7.85
N LEU A 97 9.35 -0.77 -9.02
CA LEU A 97 8.07 -0.21 -9.43
C LEU A 97 7.13 -1.27 -10.02
N VAL A 98 7.64 -2.45 -10.38
CA VAL A 98 6.79 -3.54 -10.88
C VAL A 98 5.94 -4.07 -9.73
N PRO A 99 4.60 -3.96 -9.81
CA PRO A 99 3.74 -4.35 -8.70
C PRO A 99 3.80 -5.86 -8.44
N SER A 100 4.01 -6.24 -7.18
CA SER A 100 4.13 -7.65 -6.76
C SER A 100 2.85 -8.45 -6.98
N PHE A 101 1.68 -7.79 -6.96
CA PHE A 101 0.39 -8.44 -7.18
C PHE A 101 0.21 -8.96 -8.62
N LEU A 102 1.06 -8.56 -9.57
CA LEU A 102 1.09 -9.16 -10.90
C LEU A 102 1.61 -10.60 -10.88
N GLY A 103 2.20 -11.07 -9.77
CA GLY A 103 2.68 -12.44 -9.63
C GLY A 103 3.88 -12.79 -10.53
N LEU A 104 4.53 -11.78 -11.12
CA LEU A 104 5.64 -11.97 -12.05
C LEU A 104 6.89 -12.42 -11.29
N LYS A 105 7.53 -13.48 -11.79
CA LYS A 105 8.79 -13.96 -11.21
C LYS A 105 9.88 -12.92 -11.46
N LYS A 106 10.57 -12.48 -10.41
CA LYS A 106 11.66 -11.51 -10.52
C LYS A 106 12.72 -11.96 -11.55
N GLY A 107 13.04 -11.09 -12.49
CA GLY A 107 14.03 -11.34 -13.54
C GLY A 107 13.56 -12.23 -14.70
N SER A 108 12.30 -12.67 -14.70
CA SER A 108 11.66 -13.29 -15.87
C SER A 108 11.56 -12.31 -17.05
N VAL A 109 11.27 -12.83 -18.24
CA VAL A 109 11.11 -12.00 -19.45
C VAL A 109 9.93 -11.05 -19.24
N GLU A 110 8.82 -11.59 -18.75
CA GLU A 110 7.57 -10.88 -18.48
C GLU A 110 7.76 -9.80 -17.41
N ASN A 111 8.59 -10.07 -16.38
CA ASN A 111 8.92 -9.08 -15.37
C ASN A 111 9.75 -7.91 -15.93
N LYS A 112 10.68 -8.18 -16.85
CA LYS A 112 11.50 -7.15 -17.50
C LYS A 112 10.70 -6.34 -18.50
N GLU A 113 9.77 -6.97 -19.20
CA GLU A 113 8.83 -6.29 -20.11
C GLU A 113 7.93 -5.34 -19.32
N ALA A 114 7.32 -5.82 -18.23
CA ALA A 114 6.51 -4.97 -17.35
C ALA A 114 7.33 -3.81 -16.75
N GLU A 115 8.56 -4.07 -16.31
CA GLU A 115 9.47 -3.03 -15.82
C GLU A 115 9.71 -1.95 -16.89
N ASN A 116 10.01 -2.35 -18.12
CA ASN A 116 10.28 -1.43 -19.21
C ASN A 116 9.04 -0.64 -19.66
N GLU A 117 7.87 -1.28 -19.72
CA GLU A 117 6.61 -0.61 -20.05
C GLU A 117 6.25 0.44 -19.00
N ILE A 118 6.31 0.07 -17.71
CA ILE A 118 6.05 1.01 -16.60
C ILE A 118 7.05 2.16 -16.64
N TRP A 119 8.33 1.85 -16.86
CA TRP A 119 9.38 2.87 -16.92
C TRP A 119 9.23 3.83 -18.11
N THR A 120 8.79 3.33 -19.27
CA THR A 120 8.61 4.17 -20.48
C THR A 120 7.35 5.04 -20.41
N TYR A 121 6.33 4.59 -19.67
CA TYR A 121 5.10 5.36 -19.48
C TYR A 121 5.30 6.63 -18.65
N TYR A 122 6.26 6.62 -17.72
CA TYR A 122 6.58 7.75 -16.81
C TYR A 122 7.79 8.55 -17.29
#